data_AF-A0A842V7N8-F1
#
_entry.id   AF-A0A842V7N8-F1
#
_cell.length_a   1.000
_cell.length_b   1.000
_cell.length_c   1.000
_cell.angle_alpha   90.00
_cell.angle_beta   90.00
_cell.angle_gamma   90.00
#
_symmetry.space_group_name_H-M   'P 1'
#
loop_
_entity.id
_entity.type
_entity.pdbx_description
1 polymer ?
#
loop_
_entity_poly.entity_id
_entity_poly.type
_entity_poly.pdbx_seq_one_letter_code
_entity_poly.pdbx_strand_id
1 'polypeptide(L)'
;MPVEQYRSCKTLEELWAEVYTLNRRIDPGNTLIPIVGNGQTKIPKAMFVFINPTIRNSSSSPSWKGPRFPFVGTRQVWGVFFRAGLFDEELYYRIKHGTDWSLGFTRAVLNHLKKRSFYFTNIVKWTGSDAALPSTKKIATFLPILQREIEIVKPKMIVTFGHIPFTHLTKKKIVFEEYYQKVMREDTISSFDCQVCPCDARVVPCYFPVGRGNPLRAVHILSKLAPVLQ
;
A
#
# COMPACT_ATOMS: atom_id res chain seq x y z
N MET A 1 -13.83 -2.36 -16.07
CA MET A 1 -14.61 -3.50 -15.52
C MET A 1 -15.34 -2.99 -14.29
N PRO A 2 -16.65 -3.23 -14.15
CA PRO A 2 -17.41 -2.76 -13.00
C PRO A 2 -17.05 -3.51 -11.72
N VAL A 3 -17.21 -2.84 -10.59
CA VAL A 3 -17.03 -3.35 -9.19
C VAL A 3 -17.79 -4.65 -8.95
N GLU A 4 -18.89 -4.81 -9.67
CA GLU A 4 -19.82 -5.93 -9.58
C GLU A 4 -19.15 -7.29 -9.76
N GLN A 5 -18.10 -7.36 -10.58
CA GLN A 5 -17.36 -8.61 -10.82
C GLN A 5 -16.80 -9.22 -9.54
N TYR A 6 -16.40 -8.41 -8.56
CA TYR A 6 -15.74 -8.88 -7.33
C TYR A 6 -16.65 -8.85 -6.10
N ARG A 7 -17.93 -8.47 -6.24
CA ARG A 7 -18.91 -8.44 -5.13
C ARG A 7 -19.19 -9.82 -4.52
N SER A 8 -18.95 -10.88 -5.30
CA SER A 8 -19.07 -12.27 -4.85
C SER A 8 -18.00 -12.64 -3.83
N CYS A 9 -16.77 -12.12 -3.95
CA CYS A 9 -15.67 -12.38 -3.02
C CYS A 9 -16.02 -11.82 -1.63
N LYS A 10 -16.27 -12.67 -0.63
CA LYS A 10 -16.57 -12.27 0.76
C LYS A 10 -15.31 -12.15 1.62
N THR A 11 -14.24 -12.80 1.21
CA THR A 11 -12.96 -12.88 1.92
C THR A 11 -11.81 -12.35 1.08
N LEU A 12 -10.69 -12.03 1.74
CA LEU A 12 -9.47 -11.63 1.02
C LEU A 12 -8.89 -12.81 0.24
N GLU A 13 -9.01 -14.02 0.77
CA GLU A 13 -8.57 -15.25 0.14
C GLU A 13 -9.23 -15.45 -1.24
N GLU A 14 -10.56 -15.28 -1.32
CA GLU A 14 -11.30 -15.32 -2.59
C GLU A 14 -10.87 -14.21 -3.54
N LEU A 15 -10.73 -12.98 -3.03
CA LEU A 15 -10.29 -11.84 -3.84
C LEU A 15 -8.87 -12.04 -4.41
N TRP A 16 -7.98 -12.68 -3.65
CA TRP A 16 -6.62 -13.01 -4.08
C TRP A 16 -6.58 -14.13 -5.11
N ALA A 17 -7.46 -15.13 -5.00
CA ALA A 17 -7.62 -16.14 -6.06
C ALA A 17 -7.99 -15.48 -7.40
N GLU A 18 -8.88 -14.48 -7.40
CA GLU A 18 -9.22 -13.69 -8.58
C GLU A 18 -8.03 -12.88 -9.10
N VAL A 19 -7.25 -12.24 -8.22
CA VAL A 19 -6.02 -11.51 -8.61
C VAL A 19 -5.03 -12.43 -9.33
N TYR A 20 -4.79 -13.63 -8.80
CA TYR A 20 -3.86 -14.57 -9.44
C TYR A 20 -4.36 -15.03 -10.81
N THR A 21 -5.66 -15.28 -10.95
CA THR A 21 -6.28 -15.66 -12.22
C THR A 21 -6.29 -14.50 -13.21
N LEU A 22 -6.51 -13.27 -12.74
CA LEU A 22 -6.42 -12.06 -13.57
C LEU A 22 -4.99 -11.83 -14.07
N ASN A 23 -3.98 -11.96 -13.20
CA ASN A 23 -2.57 -11.73 -13.56
C ASN A 23 -2.13 -12.60 -14.74
N ARG A 24 -2.46 -13.90 -14.69
CA ARG A 24 -2.17 -14.85 -15.79
C ARG A 24 -2.87 -14.49 -17.10
N ARG A 25 -4.04 -13.86 -17.03
CA ARG A 25 -4.82 -13.44 -18.21
C ARG A 25 -4.29 -12.17 -18.85
N ILE A 26 -3.93 -11.16 -18.05
CA ILE A 26 -3.55 -9.84 -18.56
C ILE A 26 -2.09 -9.78 -19.04
N ASP A 27 -1.24 -10.69 -18.56
CA ASP A 27 0.18 -10.74 -18.91
C ASP A 27 0.72 -12.17 -18.76
N PRO A 28 0.38 -13.10 -19.67
CA PRO A 28 0.75 -14.51 -19.55
C PRO A 28 2.26 -14.77 -19.52
N GLY A 29 3.06 -13.85 -20.08
CA GLY A 29 4.51 -13.94 -20.09
C GLY A 29 5.19 -13.45 -18.80
N ASN A 30 4.46 -12.77 -17.92
CA ASN A 30 5.02 -12.30 -16.66
C ASN A 30 5.10 -13.44 -15.64
N THR A 31 6.33 -13.83 -15.32
CA THR A 31 6.63 -14.86 -14.31
C THR A 31 6.59 -14.32 -12.89
N LEU A 32 6.55 -13.01 -12.68
CA LEU A 32 6.45 -12.42 -11.34
C LEU A 32 5.04 -12.61 -10.76
N ILE A 33 5.00 -13.01 -9.50
CA ILE A 33 3.76 -13.22 -8.77
C ILE A 33 3.23 -11.86 -8.27
N PRO A 34 1.90 -11.62 -8.34
CA PRO A 34 1.27 -10.44 -7.77
C PRO A 34 1.60 -10.21 -6.29
N ILE A 35 1.73 -8.94 -5.91
CA ILE A 35 1.81 -8.54 -4.50
C ILE A 35 0.44 -8.01 -4.07
N VAL A 36 -0.24 -8.82 -3.28
CA VAL A 36 -1.54 -8.52 -2.67
C VAL A 36 -1.39 -7.73 -1.37
N GLY A 37 -2.50 -7.23 -0.83
CA GLY A 37 -2.51 -6.52 0.45
C GLY A 37 -2.39 -7.45 1.66
N ASN A 38 -1.74 -6.97 2.72
CA ASN A 38 -1.58 -7.74 3.97
C ASN A 38 -1.30 -6.83 5.17
N GLY A 39 -1.38 -7.40 6.38
CA GLY A 39 -1.26 -6.69 7.66
C GLY A 39 -2.43 -7.04 8.58
N GLN A 40 -2.98 -6.04 9.26
CA GLN A 40 -4.25 -6.15 9.97
C GLN A 40 -5.42 -6.16 8.97
N THR A 41 -6.05 -7.31 8.79
CA THR A 41 -7.08 -7.53 7.77
C THR A 41 -8.48 -7.15 8.20
N LYS A 42 -8.71 -6.86 9.49
CA LYS A 42 -10.00 -6.43 10.03
C LYS A 42 -9.87 -5.08 10.72
N ILE A 43 -10.52 -4.08 10.15
CA ILE A 43 -10.66 -2.72 10.71
C ILE A 43 -9.31 -2.13 11.16
N PRO A 44 -8.29 -2.09 10.27
CA PRO A 44 -7.01 -1.50 10.62
C PRO A 44 -7.17 0.00 10.94
N LYS A 45 -6.31 0.53 11.83
CA LYS A 45 -6.17 1.97 12.07
C LYS A 45 -5.87 2.70 10.76
N ALA A 46 -4.98 2.14 9.94
CA ALA A 46 -4.65 2.69 8.63
C ALA A 46 -4.43 1.61 7.57
N MET A 47 -4.96 1.89 6.37
CA MET A 47 -4.59 1.22 5.12
C MET A 47 -3.67 2.15 4.31
N PHE A 48 -2.45 1.71 4.03
CA PHE A 48 -1.48 2.41 3.22
C PHE A 48 -1.54 1.89 1.78
N VAL A 49 -1.92 2.77 0.84
CA VAL A 49 -2.16 2.43 -0.57
C VAL A 49 -1.06 3.02 -1.44
N PHE A 50 -0.25 2.15 -2.04
CA PHE A 50 0.82 2.48 -2.97
C PHE A 50 0.39 2.26 -4.43
N ILE A 51 1.31 2.40 -5.39
CA ILE A 51 0.99 2.35 -6.83
C ILE A 51 0.99 0.91 -7.34
N ASN A 52 2.17 0.33 -7.52
CA ASN A 52 2.35 -1.05 -7.98
C ASN A 52 3.64 -1.62 -7.38
N PRO A 53 3.70 -2.95 -7.18
CA PRO A 53 4.92 -3.63 -6.85
C PRO A 53 5.87 -3.68 -8.06
N THR A 54 7.16 -3.83 -7.77
CA THR A 54 8.23 -4.07 -8.74
C THR A 54 8.99 -5.34 -8.36
N ILE A 55 9.83 -5.85 -9.26
CA ILE A 55 10.70 -7.02 -9.02
C ILE A 55 11.60 -6.87 -7.77
N ARG A 56 11.84 -5.64 -7.29
CA ARG A 56 12.58 -5.39 -6.05
C ARG A 56 11.86 -5.92 -4.82
N ASN A 57 10.56 -6.19 -4.91
CA ASN A 57 9.86 -6.93 -3.87
C ASN A 57 10.26 -8.40 -3.99
N SER A 58 11.05 -8.92 -3.05
CA SER A 58 11.55 -10.31 -3.12
C SER A 58 10.41 -11.33 -3.03
N SER A 59 9.30 -10.95 -2.38
CA SER A 59 8.07 -11.74 -2.36
C SER A 59 7.28 -11.68 -3.66
N SER A 60 7.88 -11.24 -4.79
CA SER A 60 7.33 -11.43 -6.14
C SER A 60 7.89 -12.66 -6.85
N SER A 61 9.00 -13.24 -6.36
CA SER A 61 9.58 -14.46 -6.92
C SER A 61 8.60 -15.64 -6.87
N PRO A 62 8.49 -16.47 -7.92
CA PRO A 62 7.74 -17.73 -7.89
C PRO A 62 8.23 -18.71 -6.82
N SER A 63 9.52 -18.69 -6.49
CA SER A 63 10.10 -19.57 -5.47
C SER A 63 9.75 -19.15 -4.04
N TRP A 64 9.27 -17.92 -3.84
CA TRP A 64 8.89 -17.42 -2.52
C TRP A 64 7.69 -18.19 -1.93
N LYS A 65 7.89 -18.79 -0.76
CA LYS A 65 6.87 -19.56 -0.02
C LYS A 65 6.27 -18.82 1.19
N GLY A 66 6.69 -17.57 1.40
CA GLY A 66 6.24 -16.74 2.50
C GLY A 66 5.00 -15.92 2.18
N PRO A 67 4.51 -15.13 3.14
CA PRO A 67 3.46 -14.14 2.87
C PRO A 67 3.97 -13.13 1.85
N ARG A 68 3.07 -12.65 0.98
CA ARG A 68 3.32 -11.59 0.01
C ARG A 68 2.62 -10.32 0.47
N PHE A 69 3.36 -9.22 0.51
CA PHE A 69 2.86 -7.89 0.83
C PHE A 69 3.83 -6.83 0.34
N PRO A 70 3.42 -5.55 0.28
CA PRO A 70 4.31 -4.49 -0.21
C PRO A 70 5.64 -4.43 0.57
N PHE A 71 6.72 -4.22 -0.16
CA PHE A 71 8.06 -3.87 0.36
C PHE A 71 8.87 -4.96 1.07
N VAL A 72 8.45 -6.22 1.03
CA VAL A 72 9.34 -7.36 1.37
C VAL A 72 10.58 -7.32 0.48
N GLY A 73 11.78 -7.41 1.05
CA GLY A 73 13.03 -7.33 0.28
C GLY A 73 13.55 -5.91 0.04
N THR A 74 12.79 -4.87 0.40
CA THR A 74 13.19 -3.47 0.18
C THR A 74 13.60 -2.80 1.49
N ARG A 75 14.35 -1.68 1.43
CA ARG A 75 14.86 -0.96 2.62
C ARG A 75 14.27 0.43 2.81
N GLN A 76 14.18 1.18 1.72
CA GLN A 76 13.98 2.64 1.75
C GLN A 76 12.62 3.03 2.33
N VAL A 77 11.56 2.28 1.98
CA VAL A 77 10.20 2.54 2.47
C VAL A 77 10.11 2.36 3.98
N TRP A 78 10.67 1.26 4.51
CA TRP A 78 10.70 1.02 5.95
C TRP A 78 11.43 2.11 6.72
N GLY A 79 12.47 2.70 6.13
CA GLY A 79 13.15 3.87 6.71
C GLY A 79 12.27 5.12 6.80
N VAL A 80 11.31 5.31 5.89
CA VAL A 80 10.32 6.39 5.99
C VAL A 80 9.36 6.14 7.15
N PHE A 81 8.81 4.93 7.28
CA PHE A 81 7.93 4.59 8.40
C PHE A 81 8.65 4.64 9.75
N PHE A 82 9.90 4.17 9.82
CA PHE A 82 10.73 4.24 11.02
C PHE A 82 10.98 5.68 11.46
N ARG A 83 11.45 6.55 10.55
CA ARG A 83 11.68 7.98 10.87
C ARG A 83 10.40 8.74 11.23
N ALA A 84 9.25 8.26 10.79
CA ALA A 84 7.95 8.81 11.17
C ALA A 84 7.45 8.31 12.54
N GLY A 85 8.20 7.44 13.24
CA GLY A 85 7.78 6.84 14.51
C GLY A 85 6.71 5.75 14.35
N LEU A 86 6.55 5.20 13.14
CA LEU A 86 5.52 4.20 12.80
C LEU A 86 6.08 2.79 12.60
N PHE A 87 7.37 2.58 12.82
CA PHE A 87 8.00 1.27 12.65
C PHE A 87 9.01 0.99 13.77
N ASP A 88 9.15 -0.29 14.11
CA ASP A 88 10.03 -0.75 15.18
C ASP A 88 11.52 -0.58 14.84
N GLU A 89 12.31 -0.17 15.83
CA GLU A 89 13.73 0.10 15.68
C GLU A 89 14.54 -1.18 15.43
N GLU A 90 14.27 -2.26 16.18
CA GLU A 90 14.98 -3.53 16.03
C GLU A 90 14.71 -4.14 14.66
N LEU A 91 13.44 -4.15 14.22
CA LEU A 91 13.07 -4.61 12.89
C LEU A 91 13.70 -3.72 11.81
N TYR A 92 13.70 -2.40 11.97
CA TYR A 92 14.34 -1.52 11.00
C TYR A 92 15.86 -1.73 10.92
N TYR A 93 16.52 -1.89 12.06
CA TYR A 93 17.95 -2.20 12.12
C TYR A 93 18.26 -3.46 11.30
N ARG A 94 17.46 -4.52 11.49
CA ARG A 94 17.59 -5.75 10.70
C ARG A 94 17.30 -5.55 9.21
N ILE A 95 16.34 -4.72 8.82
CA ILE A 95 16.10 -4.39 7.40
C ILE A 95 17.30 -3.62 6.80
N LYS A 96 17.87 -2.68 7.58
CA LYS A 96 18.95 -1.79 7.14
C LYS A 96 20.28 -2.53 6.99
N HIS A 97 20.61 -3.39 7.95
CA HIS A 97 21.91 -4.08 8.03
C HIS A 97 21.87 -5.54 7.56
N GLY A 98 20.69 -6.16 7.52
CA GLY A 98 20.52 -7.53 7.05
C GLY A 98 20.53 -7.64 5.52
N THR A 99 20.93 -8.81 5.05
CA THR A 99 20.96 -9.19 3.64
C THR A 99 19.81 -10.13 3.25
N ASP A 100 19.19 -10.84 4.20
CA ASP A 100 18.17 -11.85 3.90
C ASP A 100 16.81 -11.56 4.55
N TRP A 101 15.76 -11.64 3.74
CA TRP A 101 14.38 -11.70 4.18
C TRP A 101 13.99 -13.17 4.36
N SER A 102 14.44 -13.78 5.46
CA SER A 102 13.99 -15.13 5.80
C SER A 102 12.47 -15.16 6.04
N LEU A 103 11.86 -16.35 5.96
CA LEU A 103 10.43 -16.51 6.25
C LEU A 103 10.09 -16.08 7.68
N GLY A 104 10.97 -16.38 8.64
CA GLY A 104 10.81 -15.95 10.03
C GLY A 104 10.85 -14.43 10.18
N PHE A 105 11.82 -13.77 9.53
CA PHE A 105 11.91 -12.32 9.57
C PHE A 105 10.74 -11.62 8.88
N THR A 106 10.33 -12.14 7.71
CA THR A 106 9.15 -11.64 6.99
C THR A 106 7.90 -11.71 7.87
N ARG A 107 7.69 -12.82 8.58
CA ARG A 107 6.57 -12.97 9.52
C ARG A 107 6.67 -12.00 10.69
N ALA A 108 7.88 -11.72 11.20
CA ALA A 108 8.07 -10.73 12.25
C ALA A 108 7.65 -9.32 11.79
N VAL A 109 8.04 -8.90 10.59
CA VAL A 109 7.61 -7.63 9.99
C VAL A 109 6.09 -7.60 9.79
N LEU A 110 5.50 -8.67 9.26
CA LEU A 110 4.05 -8.75 9.08
C LEU A 110 3.30 -8.69 10.43
N ASN A 111 3.81 -9.36 11.46
CA ASN A 111 3.24 -9.33 12.79
C ASN A 111 3.35 -7.94 13.42
N HIS A 112 4.43 -7.20 13.15
CA HIS A 112 4.54 -5.81 13.55
C HIS A 112 3.45 -4.94 12.90
N LEU A 113 3.22 -5.07 11.60
CA LEU A 113 2.12 -4.37 10.92
C LEU A 113 0.77 -4.69 11.56
N LYS A 114 0.51 -5.98 11.86
CA LYS A 114 -0.71 -6.42 12.54
C LYS A 114 -0.86 -5.78 13.93
N LYS A 115 0.20 -5.79 14.73
CA LYS A 115 0.23 -5.18 16.08
C LYS A 115 -0.02 -3.67 16.04
N ARG A 116 0.54 -2.98 15.05
CA ARG A 116 0.28 -1.55 14.80
C ARG A 116 -1.10 -1.28 14.18
N SER A 117 -1.86 -2.32 13.87
CA SER A 117 -3.15 -2.21 13.17
C SER A 117 -3.02 -1.54 11.80
N PHE A 118 -1.97 -1.90 11.06
CA PHE A 118 -1.67 -1.38 9.73
C PHE A 118 -1.92 -2.42 8.65
N TYR A 119 -2.41 -1.96 7.51
CA TYR A 119 -2.60 -2.77 6.32
C TYR A 119 -1.91 -2.11 5.13
N PHE A 120 -1.05 -2.84 4.43
CA PHE A 120 -0.27 -2.33 3.30
C PHE A 120 -0.78 -2.94 2.01
N THR A 121 -1.04 -2.12 1.00
CA THR A 121 -1.52 -2.60 -0.30
C THR A 121 -1.15 -1.68 -1.46
N ASN A 122 -1.37 -2.12 -2.69
CA ASN A 122 -1.15 -1.33 -3.92
C ASN A 122 -2.47 -1.12 -4.67
N ILE A 123 -2.64 -0.05 -5.44
CA ILE A 123 -3.78 0.03 -6.37
C ILE A 123 -3.69 -1.05 -7.45
N VAL A 124 -2.50 -1.30 -8.00
CA VAL A 124 -2.25 -2.36 -8.98
C VAL A 124 -1.47 -3.49 -8.31
N LYS A 125 -1.99 -4.73 -8.37
CA LYS A 125 -1.34 -5.90 -7.74
C LYS A 125 -0.29 -6.55 -8.63
N TRP A 126 -0.34 -6.29 -9.94
CA TRP A 126 0.62 -6.79 -10.93
C TRP A 126 2.02 -6.26 -10.65
N THR A 127 3.01 -7.14 -10.69
CA THR A 127 4.42 -6.81 -10.43
C THR A 127 5.13 -6.52 -11.74
N GLY A 128 5.69 -5.31 -11.83
CA GLY A 128 6.53 -4.92 -12.96
C GLY A 128 7.95 -5.44 -12.86
N SER A 129 8.56 -5.71 -14.02
CA SER A 129 10.00 -5.99 -14.15
C SER A 129 10.85 -4.78 -13.76
N ASP A 130 10.29 -3.57 -13.81
CA ASP A 130 10.96 -2.31 -13.49
C ASP A 130 10.09 -1.38 -12.62
N ALA A 131 10.52 -0.12 -12.49
CA ALA A 131 9.83 0.92 -11.74
C ALA A 131 8.87 1.78 -12.60
N ALA A 132 8.52 1.33 -13.81
CA ALA A 132 7.57 2.05 -14.65
C ALA A 132 6.19 2.09 -13.98
N LEU A 133 5.51 3.22 -14.17
CA LEU A 133 4.14 3.38 -13.69
C LEU A 133 3.18 2.49 -14.49
N PRO A 134 2.13 1.93 -13.86
CA PRO A 134 1.16 1.14 -14.55
C PRO A 134 0.36 2.01 -15.52
N SER A 135 -0.01 1.45 -16.67
CA SER A 135 -0.88 2.14 -17.64
C SER A 135 -2.27 2.39 -17.06
N THR A 136 -2.97 3.38 -17.60
CA THR A 136 -4.37 3.68 -17.24
C THR A 136 -5.25 2.43 -17.36
N LYS A 137 -5.03 1.59 -18.38
CA LYS A 137 -5.72 0.30 -18.54
C LYS A 137 -5.49 -0.62 -17.33
N LYS A 138 -4.22 -0.82 -16.92
CA LYS A 138 -3.89 -1.65 -15.74
C LYS A 138 -4.53 -1.08 -14.48
N ILE A 139 -4.47 0.24 -14.26
CA ILE A 139 -5.12 0.88 -13.11
C ILE A 139 -6.63 0.62 -13.11
N ALA A 140 -7.29 0.83 -14.25
CA ALA A 140 -8.73 0.60 -14.40
C ALA A 140 -9.12 -0.87 -14.20
N THR A 141 -8.23 -1.83 -14.50
CA THR A 141 -8.45 -3.26 -14.23
C THR A 141 -8.40 -3.57 -12.73
N PHE A 142 -7.44 -3.00 -11.98
CA PHE A 142 -7.25 -3.33 -10.56
C PHE A 142 -8.00 -2.42 -9.57
N LEU A 143 -8.48 -1.25 -10.00
CA LEU A 143 -9.23 -0.35 -9.12
C LEU A 143 -10.48 -1.02 -8.49
N PRO A 144 -11.31 -1.79 -9.23
CA PRO A 144 -12.41 -2.57 -8.63
C PRO A 144 -11.96 -3.57 -7.56
N ILE A 145 -10.78 -4.15 -7.71
CA ILE A 145 -10.20 -5.08 -6.72
C ILE A 145 -9.82 -4.32 -5.45
N LEU A 146 -9.18 -3.15 -5.57
CA LEU A 146 -8.85 -2.31 -4.41
C LEU A 146 -10.12 -1.83 -3.69
N GLN A 147 -11.18 -1.48 -4.43
CA GLN A 147 -12.47 -1.12 -3.82
C GLN A 147 -13.03 -2.28 -3.00
N ARG A 148 -13.05 -3.49 -3.57
CA ARG A 148 -13.53 -4.67 -2.85
C ARG A 148 -12.66 -5.01 -1.63
N GLU A 149 -11.36 -4.85 -1.75
CA GLU A 149 -10.42 -5.00 -0.64
C GLU A 149 -10.71 -4.00 0.50
N ILE A 150 -10.98 -2.73 0.18
CA ILE A 150 -11.38 -1.71 1.17
C ILE A 150 -12.69 -2.10 1.86
N GLU A 151 -13.68 -2.60 1.12
CA GLU A 151 -14.97 -3.05 1.66
C GLU A 151 -14.83 -4.25 2.62
N ILE A 152 -13.92 -5.18 2.32
CA ILE A 152 -13.65 -6.35 3.16
C ILE A 152 -12.83 -5.95 4.40
N VAL A 153 -11.80 -5.12 4.23
CA VAL A 153 -10.85 -4.75 5.29
C VAL A 153 -11.41 -3.68 6.24
N LYS A 154 -12.23 -2.76 5.72
CA LYS A 154 -12.88 -1.65 6.44
C LYS A 154 -11.91 -0.79 7.26
N PRO A 155 -10.86 -0.21 6.64
CA PRO A 155 -9.90 0.62 7.37
C PRO A 155 -10.56 1.86 7.99
N LYS A 156 -10.06 2.33 9.13
CA LYS A 156 -10.50 3.61 9.72
C LYS A 156 -9.97 4.83 8.95
N MET A 157 -8.78 4.71 8.39
CA MET A 157 -8.12 5.73 7.58
C MET A 157 -7.43 5.09 6.38
N ILE A 158 -7.40 5.79 5.25
CA ILE A 158 -6.62 5.40 4.07
C ILE A 158 -5.54 6.45 3.85
N VAL A 159 -4.27 6.04 3.77
CA VAL A 159 -3.15 6.91 3.42
C VAL A 159 -2.66 6.54 2.02
N THR A 160 -2.81 7.44 1.06
CA THR A 160 -2.42 7.19 -0.34
C THR A 160 -1.06 7.79 -0.64
N PHE A 161 -0.18 7.02 -1.29
CA PHE A 161 1.16 7.49 -1.66
C PHE A 161 1.23 7.93 -3.12
N GLY A 162 1.34 9.24 -3.35
CA GLY A 162 1.39 9.87 -4.66
C GLY A 162 0.00 10.14 -5.28
N HIS A 163 0.01 10.84 -6.42
CA HIS A 163 -1.22 11.28 -7.09
C HIS A 163 -2.11 10.13 -7.59
N ILE A 164 -1.52 9.03 -8.06
CA ILE A 164 -2.29 7.94 -8.67
C ILE A 164 -3.33 7.36 -7.70
N PRO A 165 -2.93 6.77 -6.56
CA PRO A 165 -3.92 6.21 -5.62
C PRO A 165 -4.85 7.30 -5.08
N PHE A 166 -4.35 8.50 -4.79
CA PHE A 166 -5.16 9.61 -4.30
C PHE A 166 -6.30 9.98 -5.25
N THR A 167 -5.98 10.28 -6.51
CA THR A 167 -6.96 10.73 -7.51
C THR A 167 -7.98 9.64 -7.82
N HIS A 168 -7.54 8.38 -7.87
CA HIS A 168 -8.45 7.28 -8.19
C HIS A 168 -9.46 7.01 -7.08
N LEU A 169 -9.06 7.12 -5.81
CA LEU A 169 -9.93 6.90 -4.65
C LEU A 169 -10.83 8.10 -4.34
N THR A 170 -10.35 9.33 -4.50
CA THR A 170 -11.09 10.54 -4.09
C THR A 170 -11.80 11.24 -5.25
N LYS A 171 -11.46 10.91 -6.50
CA LYS A 171 -11.86 11.66 -7.72
C LYS A 171 -11.45 13.13 -7.71
N LYS A 172 -10.57 13.54 -6.79
CA LYS A 172 -10.03 14.90 -6.69
C LYS A 172 -8.61 14.96 -7.22
N LYS A 173 -8.22 16.14 -7.69
CA LYS A 173 -6.83 16.51 -7.95
C LYS A 173 -6.35 17.40 -6.80
N ILE A 174 -5.08 17.27 -6.45
CA ILE A 174 -4.41 18.13 -5.46
C ILE A 174 -3.04 18.54 -5.99
N VAL A 175 -2.56 19.68 -5.52
CA VAL A 175 -1.16 20.08 -5.64
C VAL A 175 -0.47 19.69 -4.34
N PHE A 176 0.41 18.68 -4.41
CA PHE A 176 1.06 18.13 -3.20
C PHE A 176 1.92 19.15 -2.46
N GLU A 177 2.53 20.10 -3.17
CA GLU A 177 3.27 21.20 -2.54
C GLU A 177 2.36 22.04 -1.64
N GLU A 178 1.25 22.54 -2.18
CA GLU A 178 0.29 23.35 -1.43
C GLU A 178 -0.28 22.59 -0.23
N TYR A 179 -0.62 21.30 -0.43
CA TYR A 179 -1.07 20.43 0.64
C TYR A 179 -0.01 20.34 1.75
N TYR A 180 1.25 20.10 1.40
CA TYR A 180 2.34 19.99 2.36
C TYR A 180 2.59 21.29 3.11
N GLN A 181 2.63 22.43 2.41
CA GLN A 181 2.81 23.74 3.04
C GLN A 181 1.68 24.05 4.03
N LYS A 182 0.44 23.68 3.68
CA LYS A 182 -0.71 23.79 4.58
C LYS A 182 -0.52 22.95 5.84
N VAL A 183 -0.17 21.67 5.69
CA VAL A 183 0.06 20.75 6.83
C VAL A 183 1.18 21.28 7.73
N MET A 184 2.27 21.81 7.18
CA MET A 184 3.37 22.35 7.98
C MET A 184 3.02 23.66 8.69
N ARG A 185 2.17 24.50 8.09
CA ARG A 185 1.78 25.80 8.66
C ARG A 185 0.70 25.68 9.73
N GLU A 186 -0.32 24.86 9.47
CA GLU A 186 -1.52 24.77 10.31
C GLU A 186 -1.44 23.64 11.33
N ASP A 187 -0.40 22.82 11.27
CA ASP A 187 -0.21 21.60 12.08
C ASP A 187 -1.41 20.63 12.04
N THR A 188 -2.18 20.67 10.96
CA THR A 188 -3.37 19.83 10.78
C THR A 188 -3.33 19.07 9.46
N ILE A 189 -3.77 17.81 9.51
CA ILE A 189 -3.88 16.95 8.33
C ILE A 189 -5.27 17.08 7.74
N SER A 190 -5.36 17.67 6.55
CA SER A 190 -6.59 17.63 5.75
C SER A 190 -6.81 16.23 5.18
N SER A 191 -8.06 15.75 5.24
CA SER A 191 -8.49 14.46 4.73
C SER A 191 -9.69 14.58 3.79
N PHE A 192 -9.90 13.59 2.95
CA PHE A 192 -10.88 13.60 1.85
C PHE A 192 -11.78 12.38 1.91
N ASP A 193 -13.01 12.48 1.40
CA ASP A 193 -13.89 11.32 1.25
C ASP A 193 -13.34 10.32 0.23
N CYS A 194 -13.47 9.04 0.56
CA CYS A 194 -13.35 7.99 -0.44
C CYS A 194 -14.61 7.99 -1.32
N GLN A 195 -14.44 8.11 -2.64
CA GLN A 195 -15.52 8.28 -3.62
C GLN A 195 -15.71 7.04 -4.50
N VAL A 196 -15.08 5.91 -4.15
CA VAL A 196 -15.07 4.70 -4.99
C VAL A 196 -15.72 3.48 -4.36
N CYS A 197 -15.97 3.51 -3.06
CA CYS A 197 -16.69 2.47 -2.33
C CYS A 197 -17.38 3.11 -1.13
N PRO A 198 -18.52 2.58 -0.68
CA PRO A 198 -19.14 2.99 0.56
C PRO A 198 -18.23 2.60 1.72
N CYS A 199 -17.45 3.56 2.23
CA CYS A 199 -16.64 3.39 3.42
C CYS A 199 -16.54 4.73 4.17
N ASP A 200 -16.51 4.65 5.50
CA ASP A 200 -16.36 5.83 6.37
C ASP A 200 -14.89 6.30 6.46
N ALA A 201 -13.98 5.62 5.76
CA ALA A 201 -12.57 5.89 5.81
C ALA A 201 -12.23 7.20 5.10
N ARG A 202 -11.60 8.12 5.84
CA ARG A 202 -11.02 9.33 5.26
C ARG A 202 -9.69 9.02 4.58
N VAL A 203 -9.47 9.65 3.43
CA VAL A 203 -8.27 9.52 2.60
C VAL A 203 -7.31 10.67 2.89
N VAL A 204 -6.07 10.37 3.22
CA VAL A 204 -4.99 11.33 3.46
C VAL A 204 -3.91 11.16 2.37
N PRO A 205 -3.59 12.21 1.61
CA PRO A 205 -2.50 12.16 0.63
C PRO A 205 -1.13 12.23 1.33
N CYS A 206 -0.20 11.41 0.86
CA CYS A 206 1.20 11.39 1.29
C CYS A 206 2.13 11.31 0.07
N TYR A 207 3.33 11.89 0.17
CA TYR A 207 4.33 11.78 -0.89
C TYR A 207 4.79 10.34 -1.04
N PHE A 208 5.05 9.90 -2.28
CA PHE A 208 5.64 8.58 -2.49
C PHE A 208 6.99 8.47 -1.74
N PRO A 209 7.26 7.36 -1.04
CA PRO A 209 8.32 7.30 -0.03
C PRO A 209 9.72 7.04 -0.62
N VAL A 210 9.83 6.86 -1.94
CA VAL A 210 11.06 6.47 -2.66
C VAL A 210 11.10 7.01 -4.09
N GLY A 211 12.22 6.80 -4.78
CA GLY A 211 12.38 7.12 -6.21
C GLY A 211 12.20 8.61 -6.49
N ARG A 212 11.37 8.95 -7.49
CA ARG A 212 11.02 10.34 -7.83
C ARG A 212 10.05 11.00 -6.84
N GLY A 213 9.71 10.33 -5.74
CA GLY A 213 8.91 10.89 -4.66
C GLY A 213 9.71 11.85 -3.77
N ASN A 214 9.14 12.21 -2.62
CA ASN A 214 9.82 13.03 -1.62
C ASN A 214 9.78 12.32 -0.25
N PRO A 215 10.80 11.49 0.05
CA PRO A 215 10.84 10.70 1.28
C PRO A 215 10.83 11.55 2.55
N LEU A 216 11.45 12.74 2.53
CA LEU A 216 11.47 13.63 3.69
C LEU A 216 10.08 14.18 3.99
N ARG A 217 9.36 14.66 2.96
CA ARG A 217 7.98 15.14 3.14
C ARG A 217 7.01 14.02 3.48
N ALA A 218 7.26 12.81 2.97
CA ALA A 218 6.51 11.63 3.39
C ALA A 218 6.68 11.37 4.90
N VAL A 219 7.92 11.44 5.42
CA VAL A 219 8.18 11.36 6.87
C VAL A 219 7.39 12.44 7.61
N HIS A 220 7.48 13.70 7.20
CA HIS A 220 6.79 14.79 7.91
C HIS A 220 5.27 14.59 7.98
N ILE A 221 4.62 14.24 6.86
CA ILE A 221 3.17 13.96 6.84
C ILE A 221 2.83 12.77 7.75
N LEU A 222 3.61 11.69 7.67
CA LEU A 222 3.38 10.50 8.50
C LEU A 222 3.63 10.78 9.99
N SER A 223 4.61 11.60 10.35
CA SER A 223 4.86 12.01 11.74
C SER A 223 3.68 12.79 12.32
N LYS A 224 2.99 13.61 11.51
CA LYS A 224 1.74 14.28 11.94
C LYS A 224 0.58 13.32 12.15
N LEU A 225 0.59 12.17 11.47
CA LEU A 225 -0.39 11.10 11.68
C LEU A 225 -0.03 10.18 12.86
N ALA A 226 1.24 10.13 13.29
CA ALA A 226 1.68 9.19 14.30
C ALA A 226 0.86 9.22 15.61
N PRO A 227 0.47 10.38 16.18
CA PRO A 227 -0.32 10.43 17.40
C PRO A 227 -1.67 9.70 17.32
N VAL A 228 -2.30 9.66 16.13
CA VAL A 228 -3.59 8.96 15.93
C VAL A 228 -3.42 7.52 15.42
N LEU A 229 -2.19 7.13 15.06
CA LEU A 229 -1.85 5.80 14.56
C LEU A 229 -1.12 4.91 15.58
N GLN A 230 -0.57 5.49 16.65
CA GLN A 230 0.07 4.76 17.76
C GLN A 230 -0.96 3.98 18.57
#